data_AF-W9WP05-F1
#
_entry.id   AF-W9WP05-F1
#
_cell.length_a   1.000
_cell.length_b   1.000
_cell.length_c   1.000
_cell.angle_alpha   90.00
_cell.angle_beta   90.00
_cell.angle_gamma   90.00
#
_symmetry.space_group_name_H-M   'P 1'
#
loop_
_entity.id
_entity.type
_entity.pdbx_description
1 polymer ?
#
loop_
_entity_poly.entity_id
_entity_poly.type
_entity_poly.pdbx_seq_one_letter_code
_entity_poly.pdbx_strand_id
1 'polypeptide(L)'
;MSERNYKTINLPGDDSDDFEIVFKWLYGDKKIMEESVLRIATTYKTAYKYCLPDLQHALVEAIKEISATTRLTPTDAMQIYRGSPNGCKLRNVVVDRLHDDICKWPDEYGVKVDRSDLTAGRCEHCKKKIRNWHGSCTGECKSNIILL
;
A
#
# COMPACT_ATOMS: atom_id res chain seq x y z
N MET A 1 -32.89 19.80 -2.51
CA MET A 1 -33.76 18.68 -2.08
C MET A 1 -33.25 18.18 -0.74
N SER A 2 -34.15 17.99 0.21
CA SER A 2 -33.89 18.03 1.66
C SER A 2 -33.54 16.67 2.26
N GLU A 3 -32.28 16.47 2.65
CA GLU A 3 -31.85 15.35 3.51
C GLU A 3 -32.13 15.57 5.01
N ARG A 4 -32.86 16.63 5.39
CA ARG A 4 -32.86 17.14 6.78
C ARG A 4 -33.64 16.35 7.84
N ASN A 5 -34.28 15.22 7.53
CA ASN A 5 -35.15 14.52 8.50
C ASN A 5 -34.95 13.00 8.62
N TYR A 6 -33.88 12.43 8.06
CA TYR A 6 -33.60 11.00 8.25
C TYR A 6 -32.69 10.78 9.47
N LYS A 7 -33.21 10.12 10.51
CA LYS A 7 -32.42 9.68 11.68
C LYS A 7 -31.43 8.57 11.37
N THR A 8 -31.50 7.99 10.17
CA THR A 8 -30.66 6.88 9.72
C THR A 8 -30.14 7.18 8.33
N ILE A 9 -28.82 7.15 8.16
CA ILE A 9 -28.15 7.29 6.87
C ILE A 9 -27.62 5.91 6.48
N ASN A 10 -28.07 5.38 5.34
CA ASN A 10 -27.54 4.14 4.79
C ASN A 10 -26.33 4.48 3.92
N LEU A 11 -25.13 4.08 4.35
CA LEU A 11 -23.92 4.24 3.57
C LEU A 11 -23.80 3.07 2.58
N PRO A 12 -23.82 3.32 1.26
CA PRO A 12 -23.82 2.23 0.29
C PRO A 12 -22.41 1.61 0.16
N GLY A 13 -22.33 0.32 0.49
CA GLY A 13 -21.28 -0.59 0.02
C GLY A 13 -19.91 -0.47 0.68
N ASP A 14 -19.81 0.16 1.86
CA ASP A 14 -18.57 0.17 2.63
C ASP A 14 -18.56 -0.98 3.64
N ASP A 15 -17.41 -1.62 3.77
CA ASP A 15 -17.18 -2.64 4.79
C ASP A 15 -17.35 -2.01 6.19
N SER A 16 -18.13 -2.67 7.06
CA SER A 16 -18.38 -2.17 8.42
C SER A 16 -17.07 -1.95 9.19
N ASP A 17 -16.07 -2.78 8.89
CA ASP A 17 -14.81 -2.81 9.62
C ASP A 17 -13.90 -1.65 9.21
N ASP A 18 -13.96 -1.21 7.96
CA ASP A 18 -13.27 -0.01 7.49
C ASP A 18 -13.93 1.25 8.07
N PHE A 19 -15.26 1.24 8.15
CA PHE A 19 -16.01 2.37 8.69
C PHE A 19 -15.74 2.57 10.18
N GLU A 20 -15.46 1.50 10.93
CA GLU A 20 -15.09 1.59 12.34
C GLU A 20 -13.84 2.47 12.55
N ILE A 21 -12.82 2.33 11.70
CA ILE A 21 -11.59 3.13 11.80
C ILE A 21 -11.89 4.59 11.46
N VAL A 22 -12.68 4.84 10.42
CA VAL A 22 -13.13 6.19 10.05
C VAL A 22 -13.92 6.84 11.20
N PHE A 23 -14.84 6.10 11.83
CA PHE A 23 -15.65 6.58 12.93
C PHE A 23 -14.79 6.91 14.16
N LYS A 24 -13.90 5.99 14.56
CA LYS A 24 -12.95 6.23 15.66
C LYS A 24 -12.04 7.42 15.38
N TRP A 25 -11.65 7.64 14.13
CA TRP A 25 -10.86 8.81 13.76
C TRP A 25 -11.64 10.12 13.92
N LEU A 26 -12.88 10.17 13.46
CA LEU A 26 -13.70 11.39 13.48
C LEU A 26 -14.12 11.80 14.89
N TYR A 27 -14.39 10.83 15.78
CA TYR A 27 -14.96 11.08 17.10
C TYR A 27 -14.03 10.75 18.27
N GLY A 28 -12.87 10.15 18.01
CA GLY A 28 -11.89 9.77 19.03
C GLY A 28 -10.60 10.61 18.98
N ASP A 29 -9.52 10.03 19.51
CA ASP A 29 -8.24 10.72 19.72
C ASP A 29 -7.38 10.89 18.45
N LYS A 30 -7.95 10.64 17.26
CA LYS A 30 -7.23 10.68 15.97
C LYS A 30 -5.95 9.83 15.97
N LYS A 31 -6.02 8.64 16.54
CA LYS A 31 -4.94 7.64 16.51
C LYS A 31 -5.36 6.43 15.70
N ILE A 32 -4.47 5.97 14.82
CA ILE A 32 -4.63 4.70 14.12
C ILE A 32 -4.02 3.61 15.00
N MET A 33 -4.86 2.77 15.60
CA MET A 33 -4.42 1.62 16.41
C MET A 33 -4.46 0.30 15.64
N GLU A 34 -4.87 0.34 14.38
CA GLU A 34 -4.91 -0.85 13.54
C GLU A 34 -3.48 -1.27 13.18
N GLU A 35 -3.19 -2.57 13.27
CA GLU A 35 -1.88 -3.15 12.97
C GLU A 35 -1.87 -3.85 11.61
N SER A 36 -3.04 -4.20 11.08
CA SER A 36 -3.17 -4.82 9.77
C SER A 36 -2.97 -3.81 8.64
N VAL A 37 -1.84 -3.90 7.93
CA VAL A 37 -1.53 -3.07 6.76
C VAL A 37 -2.63 -3.14 5.70
N LEU A 38 -3.20 -4.33 5.46
CA LEU A 38 -4.29 -4.50 4.50
C LEU A 38 -5.55 -3.76 4.92
N ARG A 39 -5.92 -3.83 6.21
CA ARG A 39 -7.10 -3.12 6.74
C ARG A 39 -6.91 -1.61 6.74
N ILE A 40 -5.70 -1.13 7.03
CA ILE A 40 -5.37 0.30 6.90
C ILE A 40 -5.48 0.75 5.44
N ALA A 41 -5.04 -0.09 4.49
CA ALA A 41 -5.11 0.20 3.07
C ALA A 41 -6.53 0.16 2.50
N THR A 42 -7.41 -0.73 2.98
CA THR A 42 -8.84 -0.71 2.61
C THR A 42 -9.51 0.53 3.18
N THR A 43 -9.26 0.84 4.45
CA THR A 43 -9.72 2.08 5.10
C THR A 43 -9.26 3.34 4.35
N TYR A 44 -8.05 3.35 3.77
CA TYR A 44 -7.58 4.48 2.96
C TYR A 44 -8.52 4.76 1.78
N LYS A 45 -9.08 3.71 1.14
CA LYS A 45 -10.03 3.88 0.03
C LYS A 45 -11.33 4.50 0.52
N THR A 46 -11.79 4.09 1.69
CA THR A 46 -12.97 4.64 2.37
C THR A 46 -12.74 6.12 2.72
N ALA A 47 -11.58 6.45 3.29
CA ALA A 47 -11.17 7.83 3.55
C ALA A 47 -11.05 8.67 2.27
N TYR A 48 -10.65 8.06 1.15
CA TYR A 48 -10.66 8.71 -0.16
C TYR A 48 -12.07 8.99 -0.66
N LYS A 49 -12.97 8.00 -0.59
CA LYS A 49 -14.39 8.13 -0.97
C LYS A 49 -15.10 9.23 -0.19
N TYR A 50 -14.81 9.35 1.10
CA TYR A 50 -15.40 10.36 1.99
C TYR A 50 -14.64 11.69 2.02
N CYS A 51 -13.63 11.87 1.16
CA CYS A 51 -12.84 13.10 1.10
C CYS A 51 -12.23 13.51 2.46
N LEU A 52 -11.63 12.55 3.17
CA LEU A 52 -10.97 12.73 4.48
C LEU A 52 -9.44 12.74 4.31
N PRO A 53 -8.82 13.87 3.86
CA PRO A 53 -7.39 13.91 3.55
C PRO A 53 -6.49 13.74 4.78
N ASP A 54 -6.91 14.26 5.94
CA ASP A 54 -6.13 14.11 7.18
C ASP A 54 -6.06 12.64 7.62
N LEU A 55 -7.18 11.92 7.47
CA LEU A 55 -7.21 10.48 7.72
C LEU A 55 -6.35 9.72 6.71
N GLN A 56 -6.44 10.06 5.41
CA GLN A 56 -5.55 9.47 4.40
C GLN A 56 -4.07 9.64 4.74
N HIS A 57 -3.69 10.84 5.22
CA HIS A 57 -2.31 11.08 5.64
C HIS A 57 -1.93 10.23 6.84
N ALA A 58 -2.76 10.18 7.88
CA ALA A 58 -2.50 9.39 9.08
C ALA A 58 -2.40 7.88 8.80
N LEU A 59 -3.28 7.34 7.94
CA LEU A 59 -3.22 5.94 7.50
C LEU A 59 -1.91 5.63 6.76
N VAL A 60 -1.42 6.57 5.94
CA VAL A 60 -0.12 6.41 5.27
C VAL A 60 1.04 6.41 6.27
N GLU A 61 1.02 7.29 7.27
CA GLU A 61 2.06 7.28 8.31
C GLU A 61 2.01 5.99 9.15
N ALA A 62 0.82 5.50 9.49
CA ALA A 62 0.65 4.23 10.19
C ALA A 62 1.25 3.06 9.39
N ILE A 63 1.01 2.99 8.07
CA ILE A 63 1.61 1.97 7.22
C ILE A 63 3.14 2.07 7.21
N LYS A 64 3.71 3.28 7.17
CA LYS A 64 5.17 3.44 7.24
C LYS A 64 5.73 2.94 8.57
N GLU A 65 5.05 3.23 9.68
CA GLU A 65 5.47 2.81 11.01
C GLU A 65 5.43 1.29 11.17
N ILE A 66 4.31 0.66 10.79
CA ILE A 66 4.16 -0.81 10.82
C ILE A 66 5.18 -1.45 9.89
N SER A 67 5.31 -0.92 8.66
CA SER A 67 6.25 -1.45 7.69
C SER A 67 7.71 -1.18 8.10
N ALA A 68 8.01 -0.34 9.08
CA ALA A 68 9.38 -0.19 9.56
C ALA A 68 9.84 -1.44 10.33
N THR A 69 8.92 -2.09 11.05
CA THR A 69 9.19 -3.26 11.90
C THR A 69 8.82 -4.57 11.21
N THR A 70 7.84 -4.56 10.32
CA THR A 70 7.38 -5.73 9.58
C THR A 70 7.68 -5.62 8.09
N ARG A 71 7.85 -6.79 7.45
CA ARG A 71 8.09 -6.86 6.01
C ARG A 71 6.77 -6.85 5.28
N LEU A 72 6.74 -6.09 4.18
CA LEU A 72 5.59 -6.09 3.30
C LEU A 72 5.75 -7.22 2.29
N THR A 73 4.82 -8.17 2.28
CA THR A 73 4.88 -9.25 1.30
C THR A 73 4.60 -8.70 -0.11
N PRO A 74 5.16 -9.29 -1.18
CA PRO A 74 4.82 -8.92 -2.55
C PRO A 74 3.31 -8.96 -2.82
N THR A 75 2.63 -9.96 -2.27
CA THR A 75 1.19 -10.15 -2.43
C THR A 75 0.41 -9.00 -1.81
N ASP A 76 0.74 -8.60 -0.59
CA ASP A 76 0.11 -7.46 0.08
C ASP A 76 0.39 -6.16 -0.67
N ALA A 77 1.65 -5.93 -1.04
CA ALA A 77 2.05 -4.75 -1.80
C ALA A 77 1.27 -4.63 -3.12
N MET A 78 1.12 -5.74 -3.84
CA MET A 78 0.38 -5.82 -5.09
C MET A 78 -1.13 -5.58 -4.88
N GLN A 79 -1.71 -6.15 -3.83
CA GLN A 79 -3.12 -5.95 -3.48
C GLN A 79 -3.40 -4.48 -3.14
N ILE A 80 -2.53 -3.85 -2.34
CA ILE A 80 -2.66 -2.43 -1.99
C ILE A 80 -2.48 -1.54 -3.22
N TYR A 81 -1.48 -1.82 -4.06
CA TYR A 81 -1.22 -1.05 -5.27
C TYR A 81 -2.42 -1.07 -6.23
N ARG A 82 -2.96 -2.26 -6.52
CA ARG A 82 -4.13 -2.41 -7.40
C ARG A 82 -5.39 -1.81 -6.81
N GLY A 83 -5.56 -1.93 -5.49
CA GLY A 83 -6.77 -1.50 -4.80
C GLY A 83 -6.87 0.00 -4.54
N SER A 84 -5.76 0.73 -4.56
CA SER A 84 -5.71 2.15 -4.19
C SER A 84 -5.91 3.07 -5.40
N PRO A 85 -6.33 4.34 -5.22
CA PRO A 85 -6.46 5.29 -6.32
C PRO A 85 -5.13 5.55 -7.06
N ASN A 86 -5.22 5.81 -8.37
CA ASN A 86 -4.04 6.13 -9.18
C ASN A 86 -3.31 7.38 -8.65
N GLY A 87 -1.98 7.31 -8.55
CA GLY A 87 -1.14 8.44 -8.12
C GLY A 87 -1.23 8.80 -6.63
N CYS A 88 -1.93 8.02 -5.80
CA CYS A 88 -2.03 8.31 -4.37
C CYS A 88 -0.72 8.05 -3.62
N LYS A 89 -0.55 8.74 -2.48
CA LYS A 89 0.65 8.61 -1.63
C LYS A 89 0.86 7.17 -1.15
N LEU A 90 -0.22 6.43 -0.90
CA LEU A 90 -0.17 5.05 -0.45
C LEU A 90 0.57 4.13 -1.44
N ARG A 91 0.33 4.28 -2.75
CA ARG A 91 1.04 3.49 -3.77
C ARG A 91 2.54 3.72 -3.73
N ASN A 92 2.95 4.97 -3.64
CA ASN A 92 4.37 5.33 -3.62
C ASN A 92 5.06 4.71 -2.40
N VAL A 93 4.43 4.79 -1.23
CA VAL A 93 4.97 4.23 0.02
C VAL A 93 5.13 2.72 -0.07
N VAL A 94 4.11 2.01 -0.57
CA VAL A 94 4.15 0.55 -0.72
C VAL A 94 5.21 0.11 -1.73
N VAL A 95 5.31 0.81 -2.87
CA VAL A 95 6.31 0.52 -3.91
C VAL A 95 7.72 0.79 -3.42
N ASP A 96 7.95 1.94 -2.77
CA ASP A 96 9.26 2.29 -2.24
C ASP A 96 9.65 1.32 -1.12
N ARG A 97 8.71 0.90 -0.26
CA ARG A 97 8.99 -0.11 0.76
C ARG A 97 9.34 -1.47 0.18
N LEU A 98 8.54 -1.98 -0.76
CA LEU A 98 8.82 -3.26 -1.40
C LEU A 98 10.18 -3.24 -2.13
N HIS A 99 10.50 -2.12 -2.79
CA HIS A 99 11.79 -1.91 -3.40
C HIS A 99 12.94 -2.01 -2.39
N ASP A 100 12.81 -1.32 -1.26
CA ASP A 100 13.82 -1.32 -0.21
C ASP A 100 14.00 -2.72 0.41
N ASP A 101 12.90 -3.45 0.58
CA ASP A 101 12.94 -4.85 1.04
C ASP A 101 13.65 -5.77 0.03
N ILE A 102 13.34 -5.65 -1.27
CA ILE A 102 14.03 -6.41 -2.34
C ILE A 102 15.54 -6.09 -2.35
N CYS A 103 15.91 -4.82 -2.21
CA CYS A 103 17.31 -4.42 -2.19
C CYS A 103 18.06 -4.97 -0.97
N LYS A 104 17.37 -5.10 0.16
CA LYS A 104 17.97 -5.57 1.41
C LYS A 104 18.06 -7.09 1.48
N TRP A 105 17.12 -7.81 0.87
CA TRP A 105 17.04 -9.29 0.95
C TRP A 105 16.76 -9.93 -0.41
N PRO A 106 17.61 -9.71 -1.43
CA PRO A 106 17.32 -10.13 -2.80
C PRO A 106 17.08 -11.65 -2.95
N ASP A 107 17.83 -12.46 -2.19
CA ASP A 107 17.75 -13.92 -2.23
C ASP A 107 16.35 -14.44 -1.86
N GLU A 108 15.68 -13.77 -0.92
CA GLU A 108 14.33 -14.16 -0.48
C GLU A 108 13.24 -13.82 -1.50
N TYR A 109 13.52 -12.89 -2.41
CA TYR A 109 12.63 -12.56 -3.53
C TYR A 109 13.03 -13.31 -4.81
N GLY A 110 13.92 -14.32 -4.71
CA GLY A 110 14.41 -15.08 -5.86
C GLY A 110 15.25 -14.27 -6.83
N VAL A 111 15.72 -13.09 -6.42
CA VAL A 111 16.55 -12.22 -7.25
C VAL A 111 18.00 -12.66 -7.09
N LYS A 112 18.55 -13.32 -8.12
CA LYS A 112 19.99 -13.56 -8.19
C LYS A 112 20.70 -12.24 -8.45
N VAL A 113 21.23 -11.61 -7.40
CA VAL A 113 22.03 -10.40 -7.55
C VAL A 113 23.49 -10.82 -7.72
N ASP A 114 24.08 -10.45 -8.86
CA ASP A 114 25.52 -10.62 -9.04
C ASP A 114 26.22 -9.65 -8.06
N ARG A 115 27.00 -10.19 -7.12
CA ARG A 115 27.50 -9.44 -5.96
C ARG A 115 28.40 -8.26 -6.34
N SER A 116 28.90 -8.22 -7.57
CA SER A 116 29.64 -7.07 -8.12
C SER A 116 28.80 -5.79 -8.19
N ASP A 117 27.48 -5.88 -8.33
CA ASP A 117 26.60 -4.72 -8.53
C ASP A 117 26.11 -4.07 -7.23
N LEU A 118 26.31 -4.73 -6.07
CA LEU A 118 25.86 -4.23 -4.77
C LEU A 118 26.83 -3.23 -4.12
N THR A 119 28.03 -3.05 -4.68
CA THR A 119 29.09 -2.22 -4.07
C THR A 119 29.10 -0.76 -4.51
N ALA A 120 28.22 -0.34 -5.42
CA ALA A 120 28.04 1.06 -5.79
C ALA A 120 26.61 1.52 -5.47
N GLY A 121 26.48 2.64 -4.76
CA GLY A 121 25.27 3.06 -4.07
C GLY A 121 23.99 3.11 -4.91
N ARG A 122 22.88 2.68 -4.26
CA ARG A 122 21.47 2.84 -4.63
C ARG A 122 21.08 2.27 -6.01
N CYS A 123 20.35 1.16 -5.98
CA CYS A 123 19.68 0.55 -7.14
C CYS A 123 18.58 1.46 -7.74
N GLU A 124 18.93 2.59 -8.36
CA GLU A 124 18.00 3.35 -9.22
C GLU A 124 17.47 2.46 -10.36
N HIS A 125 18.26 1.46 -10.76
CA HIS A 125 17.88 0.44 -11.73
C HIS A 125 16.65 -0.37 -11.28
N CYS A 126 16.58 -0.75 -10.00
CA CYS A 126 15.45 -1.47 -9.41
C CYS A 126 14.21 -0.57 -9.32
N LYS A 127 14.36 0.72 -8.92
CA LYS A 127 13.24 1.68 -8.85
C LYS A 127 12.56 1.90 -10.20
N LYS A 128 13.33 2.03 -11.30
CA LYS A 128 12.76 2.21 -12.64
C LYS A 128 11.97 0.98 -13.10
N LYS A 129 12.45 -0.24 -12.81
CA LYS A 129 11.82 -1.48 -13.25
C LYS A 129 10.50 -1.76 -12.53
N ILE A 130 10.41 -1.40 -11.25
CA ILE A 130 9.16 -1.52 -10.46
C ILE A 130 8.15 -0.43 -10.85
N ARG A 131 8.59 0.82 -11.08
CA ARG A 131 7.70 1.92 -11.51
C ARG A 131 7.14 1.73 -12.92
N ASN A 132 7.84 0.99 -13.78
CA ASN A 132 7.44 0.69 -15.16
C ASN A 132 6.66 -0.62 -15.32
N TRP A 133 6.09 -1.20 -14.25
CA TRP A 133 5.25 -2.41 -14.32
C TRP A 133 3.97 -2.28 -15.18
N HIS A 134 3.75 -1.14 -15.84
CA HIS A 134 2.59 -0.86 -16.69
C HIS A 134 2.73 -1.33 -18.16
N GLY A 135 3.81 -1.99 -18.56
CA GLY A 135 3.87 -2.56 -19.91
C GLY A 135 5.15 -3.34 -20.18
N SER A 136 5.03 -4.39 -20.98
CA SER A 136 6.13 -5.25 -21.47
C SER A 136 6.52 -6.45 -20.58
N CYS A 137 5.57 -7.37 -20.37
CA CYS A 137 5.90 -8.79 -20.49
C CYS A 137 6.12 -9.13 -21.98
N THR A 138 7.26 -8.75 -22.53
CA THR A 138 7.72 -9.29 -23.82
C THR A 138 9.19 -9.71 -23.68
N GLY A 139 9.49 -10.92 -24.13
CA GLY A 139 10.84 -11.29 -24.51
C GLY A 139 11.57 -12.25 -23.57
N GLU A 140 12.17 -11.76 -22.49
CA GLU A 140 13.42 -12.38 -22.00
C GLU A 140 13.50 -12.67 -20.49
N CYS A 141 12.37 -12.71 -19.78
CA CYS A 141 12.32 -13.30 -18.44
C CYS A 141 11.50 -14.60 -18.47
N LYS A 142 11.97 -15.58 -19.26
CA LYS A 142 11.34 -16.90 -19.40
C LYS A 142 11.83 -17.95 -18.40
N SER A 143 12.47 -17.57 -17.30
CA SER A 143 12.85 -18.57 -16.30
C SER A 143 12.70 -18.03 -14.89
N ASN A 144 11.67 -18.53 -14.22
CA ASN A 144 11.54 -18.71 -12.78
C ASN A 144 11.18 -17.50 -11.93
N ILE A 145 10.09 -16.81 -12.28
CA ILE A 145 9.16 -16.30 -11.25
C ILE A 145 7.91 -17.15 -11.33
N ILE A 146 7.95 -18.32 -10.68
CA ILE A 146 6.74 -19.07 -10.34
C ILE A 146 6.28 -18.46 -9.01
N LEU A 147 5.22 -17.65 -9.10
CA LEU A 147 4.44 -17.20 -7.95
C LEU A 147 3.66 -18.40 -7.42
N LEU A 148 3.98 -18.87 -6.22
CA LEU A 148 3.09 -19.66 -5.37
C LEU A 148 2.39 -18.72 -4.40
#